data_AF-A0A412H9V6-F1
#
_entry.id   AF-A0A412H9V6-F1
#
_cell.length_a   1.000
_cell.length_b   1.000
_cell.length_c   1.000
_cell.angle_alpha   90.00
_cell.angle_beta   90.00
_cell.angle_gamma   90.00
#
_symmetry.space_group_name_H-M   'P 1'
#
loop_
_entity.id
_entity.type
_entity.pdbx_description
1 polymer ?
#
loop_
_entity_poly.entity_id
_entity_poly.type
_entity_poly.pdbx_seq_one_letter_code
_entity_poly.pdbx_strand_id
1 'polypeptide(L)'
;MNFMPREHEVTKFRTDVALREKSSDSIFSDKLRFIYLSLPFFDKREEECETGFEKWIYVLKYMEVLERLPFTAQKKIFDHLAKLADVRCLSSEEQEKYDESIKAVDDYYSGLYGSYVEGEEKGRAEGELSKGLEVARNLLAMGISWSQIMQATGLTEEQLKQLQS
;
A
#
# COMPACT_ATOMS: atom_id res chain seq x y z
N MET A 1 11.20 0.36 -3.91
CA MET A 1 11.17 1.58 -4.74
C MET A 1 12.60 2.05 -4.98
N ASN A 2 13.04 2.17 -6.24
CA ASN A 2 14.32 2.80 -6.57
C ASN A 2 14.14 4.32 -6.55
N PHE A 3 14.41 4.96 -5.42
CA PHE A 3 14.34 6.42 -5.32
C PHE A 3 15.45 7.04 -6.17
N MET A 4 15.06 7.76 -7.24
CA MET A 4 15.96 8.53 -8.09
C MET A 4 15.76 10.02 -7.78
N PRO A 5 16.80 10.76 -7.33
CA PRO A 5 16.69 12.18 -7.02
C PRO A 5 16.30 13.06 -8.23
N ARG A 6 16.61 12.60 -9.45
CA ARG A 6 16.15 13.15 -10.73
C ARG A 6 16.05 12.03 -11.75
N GLU A 7 14.95 11.96 -12.49
CA GLU A 7 14.81 11.05 -13.64
C GLU A 7 15.91 11.40 -14.66
N HIS A 8 16.77 10.45 -15.02
CA HIS A 8 17.81 10.51 -16.06
C HIS A 8 19.24 10.99 -15.71
N GLU A 9 19.59 11.28 -14.44
CA GLU A 9 20.94 11.79 -14.12
C GLU A 9 21.92 10.79 -13.50
N VAL A 10 21.50 9.54 -13.23
CA VAL A 10 22.42 8.57 -12.64
C VAL A 10 23.20 7.88 -13.75
N THR A 11 24.48 8.21 -13.91
CA THR A 11 25.41 7.61 -14.89
C THR A 11 26.34 6.57 -14.28
N LYS A 12 26.28 6.39 -12.95
CA LYS A 12 27.25 5.59 -12.19
C LYS A 12 26.57 4.72 -11.14
N PHE A 13 27.18 3.58 -10.87
CA PHE A 13 26.69 2.59 -9.90
C PHE A 13 26.53 3.16 -8.47
N ARG A 14 27.46 4.01 -8.00
CA ARG A 14 27.43 4.60 -6.65
C ARG A 14 27.41 6.14 -6.71
N THR A 15 26.42 6.74 -6.07
CA THR A 15 26.27 8.18 -5.96
C THR A 15 26.20 8.60 -4.50
N ASP A 16 27.23 9.31 -4.05
CA ASP A 16 27.30 9.87 -2.69
C ASP A 16 26.70 11.27 -2.71
N VAL A 17 25.65 11.49 -1.93
CA VAL A 17 24.89 12.75 -1.82
C VAL A 17 25.01 13.27 -0.39
N ALA A 18 25.39 14.54 -0.26
CA ALA A 18 25.44 15.26 1.01
C ALA A 18 24.44 16.41 1.00
N LEU A 19 23.77 16.62 2.14
CA LEU A 19 22.92 17.78 2.33
C LEU A 19 23.78 19.02 2.55
N ARG A 20 23.41 20.13 1.89
CA ARG A 20 24.09 21.42 2.00
C ARG A 20 23.09 22.52 2.34
N GLU A 21 23.50 23.46 3.17
CA GLU A 21 22.71 24.66 3.48
C GLU A 21 22.76 25.62 2.28
N LYS A 22 21.59 26.02 1.75
CA LYS A 22 21.50 26.78 0.49
C LYS A 22 22.16 28.16 0.53
N SER A 23 22.25 28.79 1.70
CA SER A 23 22.79 30.15 1.88
C SER A 23 24.30 30.16 2.07
N SER A 24 24.84 29.20 2.83
CA SER A 24 26.26 29.14 3.17
C SER A 24 27.07 28.17 2.30
N ASP A 25 26.40 27.34 1.49
CA ASP A 25 26.94 26.19 0.74
C ASP A 25 27.76 25.20 1.62
N SER A 26 27.62 25.31 2.95
CA SER A 26 28.28 24.44 3.90
C SER A 26 27.55 23.10 3.99
N ILE A 27 28.31 22.04 4.26
CA ILE A 27 27.76 20.70 4.46
C ILE A 27 26.94 20.71 5.75
N PHE A 28 25.68 20.29 5.66
CA PHE A 28 24.72 20.33 6.77
C PHE A 28 25.18 19.49 7.97
N SER A 29 25.76 18.32 7.72
CA SER A 29 26.31 17.46 8.77
C SER A 29 27.29 16.44 8.22
N ASP A 30 28.40 16.22 8.93
CA ASP A 30 29.34 15.13 8.63
C ASP A 30 28.81 13.75 9.02
N LYS A 31 27.75 13.70 9.84
CA LYS A 31 27.15 12.46 10.35
C LYS A 31 26.05 11.89 9.46
N LEU A 32 25.54 12.68 8.51
CA LEU A 32 24.45 12.28 7.63
C LEU A 32 24.90 12.30 6.17
N ARG A 33 24.97 11.13 5.57
CA ARG A 33 25.35 10.93 4.15
C ARG A 33 24.35 9.98 3.51
N PHE A 34 23.89 10.33 2.31
CA PHE A 34 23.03 9.47 1.50
C PHE A 34 23.89 8.82 0.43
N ILE A 35 23.86 7.49 0.35
CA ILE A 35 24.55 6.74 -0.70
C ILE A 35 23.49 6.03 -1.53
N TYR A 36 23.38 6.41 -2.79
CA TYR A 36 22.48 5.79 -3.75
C TYR A 36 23.25 4.76 -4.58
N LEU A 37 22.76 3.52 -4.55
CA LEU A 37 23.29 2.41 -5.35
C LEU A 37 22.31 2.08 -6.47
N SER A 38 22.73 2.29 -7.71
CA SER A 38 21.90 2.03 -8.89
C SER A 38 22.28 0.71 -9.54
N LEU A 39 21.52 -0.34 -9.21
CA LEU A 39 21.74 -1.72 -9.69
C LEU A 39 21.79 -1.88 -11.22
N PRO A 40 21.07 -1.09 -12.05
CA PRO A 40 21.19 -1.18 -13.51
C PRO A 40 22.63 -1.00 -14.01
N PHE A 41 23.43 -0.13 -13.39
CA PHE A 41 24.81 0.17 -13.79
C PHE A 41 25.85 -0.80 -13.21
N PHE A 42 25.42 -1.86 -12.53
CA PHE A 42 26.31 -2.88 -12.01
C PHE A 42 26.49 -4.01 -13.04
N ASP A 43 27.39 -3.83 -14.00
CA ASP A 43 27.57 -4.75 -15.14
C ASP A 43 28.69 -5.79 -14.93
N LYS A 44 29.26 -5.85 -13.73
CA LYS A 44 30.32 -6.80 -13.40
C LYS A 44 29.79 -8.25 -13.37
N ARG A 45 30.58 -9.16 -13.93
CA ARG A 45 30.35 -10.62 -13.86
C ARG A 45 30.87 -11.18 -12.53
N GLU A 46 30.47 -12.40 -12.17
CA GLU A 46 30.88 -13.05 -10.91
C GLU A 46 32.40 -13.06 -10.72
N GLU A 47 33.15 -13.35 -11.79
CA GLU A 47 34.61 -13.42 -11.80
C GLU A 47 35.28 -12.05 -11.57
N GLU A 48 34.58 -10.96 -11.88
CA GLU A 48 35.07 -9.58 -11.76
C GLU A 48 34.72 -8.95 -10.40
N CYS A 49 33.96 -9.67 -9.56
CA CYS A 49 33.58 -9.25 -8.22
C CYS A 49 34.66 -9.65 -7.21
N GLU A 50 35.69 -8.83 -7.09
CA GLU A 50 36.81 -9.08 -6.16
C GLU A 50 36.40 -8.79 -4.70
N THR A 51 35.64 -7.72 -4.49
CA THR A 51 35.31 -7.24 -3.13
C THR A 51 34.05 -7.88 -2.56
N GLY A 52 33.98 -8.04 -1.23
CA GLY A 52 32.78 -8.54 -0.56
C GLY A 52 31.53 -7.71 -0.84
N PHE A 53 31.69 -6.39 -0.99
CA PHE A 53 30.60 -5.49 -1.36
C PHE A 53 30.05 -5.77 -2.77
N GLU A 54 30.92 -5.95 -3.77
CA GLU A 54 30.49 -6.26 -5.14
C GLU A 54 29.79 -7.62 -5.21
N LYS A 55 30.28 -8.61 -4.45
CA LYS A 55 29.63 -9.92 -4.33
C LYS A 55 28.23 -9.80 -3.73
N TRP A 56 28.04 -8.97 -2.70
CA TRP A 56 26.73 -8.70 -2.12
C TRP A 56 25.77 -8.04 -3.11
N ILE A 57 26.25 -7.07 -3.88
CA ILE A 57 25.44 -6.36 -4.87
C ILE A 57 25.07 -7.27 -6.04
N TYR A 58 26.02 -8.12 -6.49
CA TYR A 58 25.76 -9.14 -7.50
C TYR A 58 24.63 -10.07 -7.04
N VAL A 59 24.68 -10.54 -5.80
CA VAL A 59 23.65 -11.39 -5.21
C VAL A 59 22.30 -10.68 -5.16
N LEU A 60 22.25 -9.42 -4.71
CA LEU A 60 21.02 -8.63 -4.66
C LEU A 60 20.43 -8.38 -6.06
N LYS A 61 21.29 -8.16 -7.08
CA LYS A 61 20.86 -7.94 -8.48
C LYS A 61 20.33 -9.23 -9.13
N TYR A 62 20.92 -10.38 -8.83
CA TYR A 62 20.62 -11.66 -9.45
C TYR A 62 19.91 -12.65 -8.51
N MET A 63 19.22 -12.16 -7.48
CA MET A 63 18.58 -12.98 -6.44
C MET A 63 17.56 -13.99 -7.02
N GLU A 64 16.81 -13.62 -8.07
CA GLU A 64 15.88 -14.55 -8.75
C GLU A 64 16.61 -15.69 -9.48
N VAL A 65 17.84 -15.48 -9.94
CA VAL A 65 18.63 -16.46 -10.69
C VAL A 65 19.45 -17.36 -9.74
N LEU A 66 19.69 -16.89 -8.51
CA LEU A 66 20.46 -17.58 -7.48
C LEU A 66 19.83 -18.88 -6.98
N GLU A 67 18.51 -19.08 -7.14
CA GLU A 67 17.89 -20.38 -6.87
C GLU A 67 18.43 -21.51 -7.78
N ARG A 68 19.04 -21.17 -8.93
CA ARG A 68 19.46 -22.12 -9.96
C ARG A 68 20.97 -22.34 -10.10
N LEU A 69 21.82 -21.55 -9.44
CA LEU A 69 23.28 -21.61 -9.62
C LEU A 69 24.01 -22.17 -8.39
N PRO A 70 24.94 -23.12 -8.56
CA PRO A 70 25.67 -23.71 -7.44
C PRO A 70 26.80 -22.79 -6.98
N PHE A 71 26.54 -21.99 -5.93
CA PHE A 71 27.59 -21.23 -5.23
C PHE A 71 28.50 -22.19 -4.43
N THR A 72 29.54 -22.68 -5.08
CA THR A 72 30.43 -23.68 -4.49
C THR A 72 31.45 -23.07 -3.50
N ALA A 73 31.60 -21.73 -3.45
CA ALA A 73 32.77 -21.11 -2.81
C ALA A 73 32.53 -20.23 -1.56
N GLN A 74 31.30 -19.98 -1.09
CA GLN A 74 31.08 -19.07 0.06
C GLN A 74 30.02 -19.54 1.07
N LYS A 75 29.81 -20.85 1.16
CA LYS A 75 28.71 -21.50 1.91
C LYS A 75 28.42 -20.91 3.30
N LYS A 76 29.40 -20.58 4.15
CA LYS A 76 29.11 -20.18 5.55
C LYS A 76 28.35 -18.87 5.72
N ILE A 77 28.70 -17.84 4.95
CA ILE A 77 28.04 -16.52 5.07
C ILE A 77 26.67 -16.56 4.38
N PHE A 78 26.58 -17.26 3.25
CA PHE A 78 25.32 -17.46 2.53
C PHE A 78 24.36 -18.39 3.26
N ASP A 79 24.82 -19.47 3.88
CA ASP A 79 24.00 -20.33 4.74
C ASP A 79 23.46 -19.52 5.93
N HIS A 80 24.27 -18.62 6.50
CA HIS A 80 23.80 -17.76 7.58
C HIS A 80 22.74 -16.75 7.10
N LEU A 81 22.91 -16.18 5.91
CA LEU A 81 21.95 -15.20 5.39
C LEU A 81 20.68 -15.86 4.86
N ALA A 82 20.78 -17.03 4.24
CA ALA A 82 19.63 -17.87 3.91
C ALA A 82 18.86 -18.28 5.17
N LYS A 83 19.57 -18.66 6.25
CA LYS A 83 18.94 -18.89 7.57
C LYS A 83 18.29 -17.64 8.15
N LEU A 84 18.89 -16.46 7.98
CA LEU A 84 18.35 -15.21 8.51
C LEU A 84 17.15 -14.70 7.71
N ALA A 85 17.13 -14.93 6.39
CA ALA A 85 16.04 -14.52 5.50
C ALA A 85 14.86 -15.51 5.51
N ASP A 86 15.07 -16.72 6.01
CA ASP A 86 13.99 -17.68 6.21
C ASP A 86 13.15 -17.24 7.41
N VAL A 87 11.89 -16.85 7.15
CA VAL A 87 10.88 -16.45 8.15
C VAL A 87 10.74 -17.51 9.27
N ARG A 88 11.15 -18.76 8.99
CA ARG A 88 11.19 -19.89 9.94
C ARG A 88 12.26 -19.77 11.03
N CYS A 89 13.17 -18.81 10.94
CA CYS A 89 14.15 -18.51 12.00
C CYS A 89 13.72 -17.36 12.93
N LEU A 90 12.53 -16.79 12.73
CA LEU A 90 11.97 -15.86 13.71
C LEU A 90 11.74 -16.60 15.03
N SER A 91 12.14 -15.99 16.14
CA SER A 91 11.71 -16.44 17.45
C SER A 91 10.18 -16.29 17.59
N SER A 92 9.56 -17.02 18.50
CA SER A 92 8.11 -16.93 18.72
C SER A 92 7.64 -15.48 18.98
N GLU A 93 8.44 -14.67 19.66
CA GLU A 93 8.15 -13.25 19.92
C GLU A 93 8.24 -12.39 18.64
N GLU A 94 9.20 -12.65 17.75
CA GLU A 94 9.34 -11.90 16.50
C GLU A 94 8.25 -12.29 15.49
N GLN A 95 7.86 -13.56 15.49
CA GLN A 95 6.75 -14.05 14.68
C GLN A 95 5.42 -13.46 15.14
N GLU A 96 5.17 -13.37 16.45
CA GLU A 96 3.97 -12.74 17.00
C GLU A 96 3.89 -11.25 16.62
N LYS A 97 5.00 -10.51 16.72
CA LYS A 97 5.05 -9.10 16.28
C LYS A 97 4.83 -8.94 14.78
N TYR A 98 5.35 -9.86 13.98
CA TYR A 98 5.13 -9.87 12.54
C TYR A 98 3.65 -10.10 12.23
N ASP A 99 3.05 -11.13 12.83
CA ASP A 99 1.63 -11.46 12.65
C ASP A 99 0.72 -10.33 13.17
N GLU A 100 1.08 -9.68 14.28
CA GLU A 100 0.37 -8.51 14.81
C GLU A 100 0.44 -7.32 13.84
N SER A 101 1.59 -7.09 13.21
CA SER A 101 1.74 -6.02 12.22
C SER A 101 0.88 -6.25 10.97
N ILE A 102 0.77 -7.51 10.51
CA ILE A 102 -0.09 -7.88 9.39
C ILE A 102 -1.57 -7.73 9.80
N LYS A 103 -1.95 -8.23 10.98
CA LYS A 103 -3.32 -8.07 11.51
C LYS A 103 -3.74 -6.61 11.64
N ALA A 104 -2.86 -5.75 12.14
CA ALA A 104 -3.19 -4.33 12.29
C ALA A 104 -3.50 -3.66 10.94
N VAL A 105 -2.78 -4.06 9.89
CA VAL A 105 -3.02 -3.58 8.52
C VAL A 105 -4.32 -4.14 7.97
N ASP A 106 -4.57 -5.44 8.11
CA ASP A 106 -5.79 -6.09 7.63
C ASP A 106 -7.04 -5.57 8.36
N ASP A 107 -6.96 -5.35 9.68
CA ASP A 107 -8.03 -4.78 10.49
C ASP A 107 -8.36 -3.36 10.04
N TYR A 108 -7.34 -2.53 9.77
CA TYR A 108 -7.52 -1.19 9.24
C TYR A 108 -8.26 -1.21 7.90
N TYR A 109 -7.81 -2.04 6.94
CA TYR A 109 -8.47 -2.14 5.64
C TYR A 109 -9.88 -2.73 5.72
N SER A 110 -10.09 -3.73 6.58
CA SER A 110 -11.39 -4.36 6.78
C SER A 110 -12.40 -3.38 7.39
N GLY A 111 -11.99 -2.58 8.38
CA GLY A 111 -12.84 -1.53 8.96
C GLY A 111 -13.20 -0.44 7.94
N LEU A 112 -12.23 -0.03 7.13
CA LEU A 112 -12.45 0.98 6.08
C LEU A 112 -13.41 0.48 5.00
N TYR A 113 -13.21 -0.76 4.53
CA TYR A 113 -14.10 -1.40 3.56
C TYR A 113 -15.51 -1.62 4.12
N GLY A 114 -15.63 -2.11 5.37
CA GLY A 114 -16.92 -2.31 6.02
C GLY A 114 -17.71 -1.02 6.15
N SER A 115 -17.07 0.06 6.58
CA SER A 115 -17.71 1.38 6.70
C SER A 115 -18.13 1.96 5.34
N TYR A 116 -17.35 1.73 4.28
CA TYR A 116 -17.72 2.15 2.92
C TYR A 116 -18.96 1.40 2.42
N VAL A 117 -19.00 0.08 2.57
CA VAL A 117 -20.14 -0.74 2.12
C VAL A 117 -21.41 -0.39 2.90
N GLU A 118 -21.33 -0.28 4.23
CA GLU A 118 -22.48 0.12 5.05
C GLU A 118 -22.96 1.53 4.70
N GLY A 119 -22.04 2.44 4.40
CA GLY A 119 -22.35 3.80 3.93
C GLY A 119 -23.07 3.83 2.58
N GLU A 120 -22.62 3.03 1.61
CA GLU A 120 -23.30 2.90 0.31
C GLU A 120 -24.68 2.28 0.45
N GLU A 121 -24.85 1.21 1.24
CA GLU A 121 -26.16 0.58 1.44
C GLU A 121 -27.15 1.53 2.12
N LYS A 122 -26.73 2.23 3.18
CA LYS A 122 -27.56 3.25 3.85
C LYS A 122 -27.88 4.39 2.90
N GLY A 123 -26.90 4.93 2.19
CA GLY A 123 -27.10 6.02 1.23
C GLY A 123 -28.06 5.65 0.11
N ARG A 124 -28.00 4.41 -0.39
CA ARG A 124 -28.91 3.88 -1.40
C ARG A 124 -30.34 3.77 -0.85
N ALA A 125 -30.50 3.19 0.35
CA ALA A 125 -31.80 3.04 1.00
C ALA A 125 -32.45 4.40 1.32
N GLU A 126 -31.68 5.35 1.87
CA GLU A 126 -32.14 6.71 2.14
C GLU A 126 -32.50 7.46 0.84
N GLY A 127 -31.70 7.28 -0.22
CA GLY A 127 -31.97 7.88 -1.53
C GLY A 127 -33.23 7.33 -2.20
N GLU A 128 -33.48 6.01 -2.10
CA GLU A 128 -34.71 5.38 -2.58
C GLU A 128 -35.94 5.89 -1.81
N LEU A 129 -35.83 5.97 -0.49
CA LEU A 129 -36.89 6.50 0.36
C LEU A 129 -37.19 7.97 0.05
N SER A 130 -36.16 8.81 -0.07
CA SER A 130 -36.29 10.23 -0.37
C SER A 130 -36.97 10.48 -1.72
N LYS A 131 -36.56 9.75 -2.78
CA LYS A 131 -37.22 9.81 -4.09
C LYS A 131 -38.66 9.32 -4.03
N GLY A 132 -38.93 8.24 -3.30
CA GLY A 132 -40.29 7.73 -3.10
C GLY A 132 -41.21 8.79 -2.44
N LEU A 133 -40.70 9.48 -1.41
CA LEU A 133 -41.42 10.54 -0.72
C LEU A 133 -41.65 11.77 -1.61
N GLU A 134 -40.68 12.14 -2.44
CA GLU A 134 -40.82 13.23 -3.42
C GLU A 134 -41.91 12.91 -4.45
N VAL A 135 -41.91 11.69 -5.01
CA VAL A 135 -42.96 11.22 -5.92
C VAL A 135 -44.32 11.24 -5.22
N ALA A 136 -44.41 10.75 -3.98
CA ALA A 136 -45.65 10.76 -3.21
C ALA A 136 -46.19 12.19 -2.97
N ARG A 137 -45.33 13.17 -2.67
CA ARG A 137 -45.71 14.60 -2.57
C ARG A 137 -46.30 15.12 -3.88
N ASN A 138 -45.68 14.80 -5.01
CA ASN A 138 -46.16 15.24 -6.32
C ASN A 138 -47.52 14.62 -6.66
N LEU A 139 -47.72 13.32 -6.37
CA LEU A 139 -49.01 12.65 -6.59
C LEU A 139 -50.11 13.21 -5.68
N LEU A 140 -49.80 13.57 -4.43
CA LEU A 140 -50.72 14.27 -3.53
C LEU A 140 -51.13 15.63 -4.10
N ALA A 141 -50.18 16.41 -4.61
CA ALA A 141 -50.46 17.69 -5.24
C ALA A 141 -51.34 17.57 -6.50
N MET A 142 -51.27 16.43 -7.20
CA MET A 142 -52.14 16.10 -8.33
C MET A 142 -53.53 15.58 -7.93
N GLY A 143 -53.82 15.49 -6.63
CA GLY A 143 -55.12 15.05 -6.12
C GLY A 143 -55.34 13.54 -6.14
N ILE A 144 -54.27 12.74 -6.26
CA ILE A 144 -54.37 11.27 -6.19
C ILE A 144 -54.65 10.83 -4.75
N SER A 145 -55.51 9.82 -4.60
CA SER A 145 -55.89 9.31 -3.28
C SER A 145 -54.76 8.56 -2.58
N TRP A 146 -54.78 8.59 -1.24
CA TRP A 146 -53.73 7.99 -0.40
C TRP A 146 -53.47 6.51 -0.68
N SER A 147 -54.53 5.72 -0.89
CA SER A 147 -54.42 4.29 -1.20
C SER A 147 -53.73 4.02 -2.54
N GLN A 148 -53.97 4.87 -3.55
CA GLN A 148 -53.35 4.77 -4.86
C GLN A 148 -51.87 5.18 -4.81
N ILE A 149 -51.52 6.16 -3.97
CA ILE A 149 -50.13 6.59 -3.76
C ILE A 149 -49.31 5.48 -3.09
N MET A 150 -49.86 4.82 -2.07
CA MET A 150 -49.24 3.65 -1.43
C MET A 150 -48.99 2.52 -2.44
N GLN A 151 -49.96 2.22 -3.30
CA GLN A 151 -49.78 1.22 -4.35
C GLN A 151 -48.76 1.61 -5.41
N ALA A 152 -48.71 2.89 -5.82
CA ALA A 152 -47.81 3.35 -6.88
C ALA A 152 -46.36 3.52 -6.43
N THR A 153 -46.13 3.90 -5.17
CA THR A 153 -44.80 4.18 -4.63
C THR A 153 -44.21 3.03 -3.80
N GLY A 154 -45.05 2.07 -3.38
CA GLY A 154 -44.64 0.98 -2.48
C GLY A 154 -44.33 1.43 -1.05
N LEU A 155 -44.61 2.70 -0.71
CA LEU A 155 -44.38 3.25 0.62
C LEU A 155 -45.44 2.79 1.62
N THR A 156 -45.03 2.62 2.87
CA THR A 156 -45.96 2.30 3.97
C THR A 156 -46.72 3.53 4.44
N GLU A 157 -47.84 3.31 5.13
CA GLU A 157 -48.64 4.41 5.70
C GLU A 157 -47.82 5.25 6.69
N GLU A 158 -46.93 4.63 7.45
CA GLU A 158 -46.04 5.30 8.41
C GLU A 158 -45.01 6.21 7.71
N GLN A 159 -44.44 5.76 6.59
CA GLN A 159 -43.52 6.58 5.80
C GLN A 159 -44.23 7.79 5.18
N LEU A 160 -45.45 7.61 4.68
CA LEU A 160 -46.23 8.70 4.11
C LEU A 160 -46.76 9.69 5.15
N LYS A 161 -46.96 9.29 6.41
CA LYS A 161 -47.33 10.22 7.50
C LYS A 161 -46.32 11.33 7.71
N GLN A 162 -45.04 11.12 7.35
CA GLN A 162 -44.02 12.18 7.37
C GLN A 162 -44.30 13.32 6.39
N LEU A 163 -45.21 13.14 5.43
CA LEU A 163 -45.64 14.16 4.46
C LEU A 163 -46.82 15.00 4.94
N GLN A 164 -47.49 14.61 6.03
CA GLN A 164 -48.64 15.33 6.62
C GLN A 164 -48.23 16.31 7.74
N SER A 165 -46.95 16.38 8.11
CA SER A 165 -46.39 17.41 9.01
C SER A 165 -45.91 18.62 8.22
#